data_AF-A0A8D8G5Z0-F1
#
_entry.id   AF-A0A8D8G5Z0-F1
#
_cell.length_a   1.000
_cell.length_b   1.000
_cell.length_c   1.000
_cell.angle_alpha   90.00
_cell.angle_beta   90.00
_cell.angle_gamma   90.00
#
_symmetry.space_group_name_H-M   'P 1'
#
loop_
_entity.id
_entity.type
_entity.pdbx_description
1 polymer ?
#
loop_
_entity_poly.entity_id
_entity_poly.type
_entity_poly.pdbx_seq_one_letter_code
_entity_poly.pdbx_strand_id
1 'polypeptide(L)'
;MAQVPARNPKYSAADLWPPGSKDRDFPPAAFFPVYVGNFLCQQRAELVARVQQYFASKGLLARMVFVRSAQNDPFQSYQDKTKLYDCLVYLTRQRDAQDAVKYLHRDKYYGHRLNVFPGRKRLYFESDKAVTVRQLAGVAKDSPLESFETELEKITAQRVVCSARNSKEHVLVDFGDAEKLQQALKVANKDTTFLFRISTDVCRQRFVEQDVRGKIKRNKGLRLLPNFTLQRALYEGKSIDDHGALLYEPSPRAGSNLDYVQEAMGKIRELADERRLSVAFHVSMFPDLDEELTAVVETARGNLNAESFLRTYRAPWRVKQKQLTLLEQQHVELHHDGMEYLRRIVEGINYEQIRLLEASFK
;
A
#
# COMPACT_ATOMS: atom_id res chain seq x y z
N MET A 1 -14.08 10.60 -4.31
CA MET A 1 -12.85 10.11 -3.67
C MET A 1 -11.69 10.94 -4.20
N ALA A 2 -10.73 11.33 -3.36
CA ALA A 2 -9.52 11.94 -3.90
C ALA A 2 -8.73 10.87 -4.67
N GLN A 3 -8.39 11.16 -5.92
CA GLN A 3 -7.51 10.33 -6.72
C GLN A 3 -6.15 11.02 -6.78
N VAL A 4 -5.10 10.28 -6.43
CA VAL A 4 -3.74 10.67 -6.81
C VAL A 4 -3.72 10.64 -8.34
N PRO A 5 -3.24 11.70 -9.02
CA PRO A 5 -3.18 11.70 -10.48
C PRO A 5 -2.50 10.42 -10.97
N ALA A 6 -3.13 9.72 -11.92
CA ALA A 6 -2.54 8.54 -12.52
C ALA A 6 -1.18 8.93 -13.10
N ARG A 7 -0.11 8.44 -12.50
CA ARG A 7 1.25 8.63 -12.99
C ARG A 7 1.77 7.26 -13.36
N ASN A 8 2.08 7.08 -14.63
CA ASN A 8 3.01 6.04 -15.06
C ASN A 8 4.41 6.54 -14.69
N PRO A 9 4.95 6.11 -13.54
CA PRO A 9 6.23 5.45 -13.60
C PRO A 9 6.00 4.05 -13.08
N LYS A 10 6.25 3.07 -13.94
CA LYS A 10 6.45 1.68 -13.53
C LYS A 10 7.38 1.72 -12.31
N TYR A 11 6.95 1.13 -11.20
CA TYR A 11 7.89 0.87 -10.12
C TYR A 11 9.02 0.01 -10.71
N SER A 12 10.25 0.21 -10.26
CA SER A 12 11.42 -0.57 -10.64
C SER A 12 11.91 -1.38 -9.44
N ALA A 13 12.77 -2.38 -9.67
CA ALA A 13 13.36 -3.14 -8.56
C ALA A 13 14.10 -2.22 -7.56
N ALA A 14 14.67 -1.11 -8.05
CA ALA A 14 15.34 -0.10 -7.23
C ALA A 14 14.37 0.67 -6.33
N ASP A 15 13.07 0.74 -6.65
CA ASP A 15 12.09 1.42 -5.81
C ASP A 15 11.69 0.59 -4.59
N LEU A 16 11.77 -0.75 -4.65
CA LEU A 16 11.59 -1.58 -3.44
C LEU A 16 12.70 -1.38 -2.42
N TRP A 17 13.86 -0.92 -2.89
CA TRP A 17 15.10 -0.76 -2.14
C TRP A 17 15.75 0.59 -2.50
N PRO A 18 15.14 1.72 -2.11
CA PRO A 18 15.63 3.04 -2.48
C PRO A 18 17.11 3.19 -2.09
N PRO A 19 17.97 3.66 -3.02
CA PRO A 19 19.39 3.78 -2.79
C PRO A 19 19.65 4.84 -1.71
N GLY A 20 19.90 4.38 -0.48
CA GLY A 20 19.93 5.26 0.69
C GLY A 20 19.90 4.54 2.03
N SER A 21 19.72 3.21 2.07
CA SER A 21 19.82 2.40 3.29
C SER A 21 21.27 2.27 3.79
N LYS A 22 21.95 3.40 4.01
CA LYS A 22 23.30 3.43 4.57
C LYS A 22 23.30 3.16 6.07
N ASP A 23 22.17 3.41 6.76
CA ASP A 23 21.98 3.05 8.17
C ASP A 23 21.53 1.59 8.27
N ARG A 24 22.50 0.66 8.33
CA ARG A 24 22.24 -0.78 8.53
C ARG A 24 21.47 -1.05 9.83
N ASP A 25 21.56 -0.15 10.81
CA ASP A 25 20.90 -0.25 12.12
C ASP A 25 19.49 0.37 12.14
N PHE A 26 19.09 1.04 11.04
CA PHE A 26 17.75 1.58 10.86
C PHE A 26 17.30 1.50 9.39
N PRO A 27 17.00 0.30 8.87
CA PRO A 27 16.48 0.11 7.51
C PRO A 27 15.32 1.05 7.09
N PRO A 28 14.40 1.47 7.99
CA PRO A 28 13.36 2.45 7.68
C PRO A 28 13.87 3.83 7.19
N ALA A 29 15.12 4.19 7.48
CA ALA A 29 15.74 5.44 7.06
C ALA A 29 15.74 5.64 5.54
N ALA A 30 15.80 4.54 4.78
CA ALA A 30 15.83 4.57 3.32
C ALA A 30 14.48 4.99 2.70
N PHE A 31 13.39 4.89 3.46
CA PHE A 31 12.04 5.13 2.99
C PHE A 31 11.53 6.51 3.42
N PHE A 32 10.33 6.85 2.96
CA PHE A 32 9.70 8.15 3.20
C PHE A 32 8.42 7.96 4.02
N PRO A 33 8.48 8.15 5.35
CA PRO A 33 7.33 7.91 6.21
C PRO A 33 6.30 9.02 6.10
N VAL A 34 5.03 8.62 6.08
CA VAL A 34 3.86 9.48 6.31
C VAL A 34 3.11 8.96 7.53
N TYR A 35 2.63 9.88 8.36
CA TYR A 35 1.72 9.56 9.45
C TYR A 35 0.30 9.44 8.88
N VAL A 36 -0.41 8.39 9.28
CA VAL A 36 -1.81 8.17 8.96
C VAL A 36 -2.56 7.96 10.26
N GLY A 37 -3.49 8.85 10.56
CA GLY A 37 -4.40 8.73 11.69
C GLY A 37 -5.84 8.50 11.23
N ASN A 38 -6.66 8.01 12.17
CA ASN A 38 -8.10 7.80 11.97
C ASN A 38 -8.43 6.71 10.92
N PHE A 39 -7.58 5.69 10.80
CA PHE A 39 -7.78 4.61 9.84
C PHE A 39 -8.64 3.48 10.44
N LEU A 40 -9.82 3.23 9.87
CA LEU A 40 -10.75 2.20 10.36
C LEU A 40 -10.27 0.78 10.03
N CYS A 41 -10.12 -0.09 11.03
CA CYS A 41 -9.80 -1.48 10.80
C CYS A 41 -10.43 -2.40 11.86
N GLN A 42 -11.40 -3.24 11.49
CA GLN A 42 -12.10 -4.08 12.47
C GLN A 42 -11.16 -5.01 13.25
N GLN A 43 -10.18 -5.59 12.55
CA GLN A 43 -9.20 -6.51 13.13
C GLN A 43 -7.79 -5.92 13.06
N ARG A 44 -7.21 -5.59 14.22
CA ARG A 44 -5.86 -5.01 14.31
C ARG A 44 -4.79 -5.87 13.61
N ALA A 45 -4.96 -7.19 13.58
CA ALA A 45 -4.05 -8.11 12.91
C ALA A 45 -3.97 -7.88 11.38
N GLU A 46 -5.04 -7.38 10.78
CA GLU A 46 -5.14 -7.05 9.35
C GLU A 46 -4.69 -5.62 9.03
N LEU A 47 -4.51 -4.75 10.03
CA LEU A 47 -4.27 -3.32 9.84
C LEU A 47 -3.14 -3.01 8.85
N VAL A 48 -2.02 -3.74 8.94
CA VAL A 48 -0.90 -3.57 8.02
C VAL A 48 -1.31 -3.87 6.58
N ALA A 49 -2.00 -4.99 6.35
CA ALA A 49 -2.44 -5.39 5.01
C ALA A 49 -3.46 -4.42 4.44
N ARG A 50 -4.44 -3.97 5.25
CA ARG A 50 -5.48 -3.01 4.85
C ARG A 50 -4.90 -1.64 4.50
N VAL A 51 -3.94 -1.16 5.29
CA VAL A 51 -3.24 0.10 4.97
C VAL A 51 -2.46 -0.05 3.67
N GLN A 52 -1.76 -1.17 3.47
CA GLN A 52 -1.04 -1.40 2.22
C GLN A 52 -1.98 -1.47 1.00
N GLN A 53 -3.12 -2.15 1.12
CA GLN A 53 -4.16 -2.20 0.09
C GLN A 53 -4.71 -0.81 -0.23
N TYR A 54 -5.07 -0.02 0.78
CA TYR A 54 -5.56 1.34 0.58
C TYR A 54 -4.54 2.22 -0.15
N PHE A 55 -3.26 2.21 0.25
CA PHE A 55 -2.25 3.01 -0.46
C PHE A 55 -2.05 2.51 -1.90
N ALA A 56 -2.07 1.20 -2.11
CA ALA A 56 -1.89 0.60 -3.41
C ALA A 56 -3.11 0.86 -4.34
N SER A 57 -4.34 0.93 -3.82
CA SER A 57 -5.52 1.36 -4.61
C SER A 57 -5.45 2.82 -5.05
N LYS A 58 -4.62 3.63 -4.37
CA LYS A 58 -4.27 5.00 -4.77
C LYS A 58 -3.00 5.07 -5.65
N GLY A 59 -2.44 3.94 -6.05
CA GLY A 59 -1.22 3.86 -6.86
C GLY A 59 0.09 4.11 -6.09
N LEU A 60 0.06 4.10 -4.76
CA LEU A 60 1.20 4.38 -3.90
C LEU A 60 1.75 3.09 -3.27
N LEU A 61 3.05 2.84 -3.40
CA LEU A 61 3.68 1.63 -2.87
C LEU A 61 4.11 1.80 -1.40
N ALA A 62 3.27 1.29 -0.49
CA ALA A 62 3.56 1.20 0.94
C ALA A 62 4.44 -0.01 1.28
N ARG A 63 5.72 0.26 1.52
CA ARG A 63 6.73 -0.75 1.82
C ARG A 63 6.56 -1.34 3.21
N MET A 64 6.34 -0.48 4.21
CA MET A 64 6.30 -0.86 5.61
C MET A 64 5.22 -0.06 6.33
N VAL A 65 4.55 -0.68 7.29
CA VAL A 65 3.59 0.01 8.16
C VAL A 65 4.01 -0.25 9.60
N PHE A 66 4.34 0.82 10.32
CA PHE A 66 4.62 0.76 11.75
C PHE A 66 3.38 1.16 12.53
N VAL A 67 2.89 0.25 13.35
CA VAL A 67 1.81 0.48 14.32
C VAL A 67 2.45 0.49 15.70
N ARG A 68 2.12 1.52 16.51
CA ARG A 68 2.66 1.62 17.87
C ARG A 68 2.19 0.41 18.70
N SER A 69 3.11 -0.23 19.41
CA SER A 69 2.79 -1.38 20.26
C SER A 69 1.82 -1.00 21.39
N ALA A 70 0.84 -1.89 21.63
CA ALA A 70 -0.23 -1.74 22.61
C ALA A 70 0.27 -1.48 24.03
N GLN A 71 1.39 -2.09 24.42
CA GLN A 71 1.94 -1.98 25.78
C GLN A 71 2.45 -0.58 26.13
N ASN A 72 2.65 0.30 25.14
CA ASN A 72 3.26 1.61 25.34
C ASN A 72 2.48 2.74 24.63
N ASP A 73 1.20 2.53 24.36
CA ASP A 73 0.33 3.53 23.75
C ASP A 73 -0.79 3.93 24.73
N PRO A 74 -0.75 5.15 25.32
CA PRO A 74 -1.82 5.60 26.22
C PRO A 74 -3.19 5.68 25.52
N PHE A 75 -3.19 5.72 24.18
CA PHE A 75 -4.38 5.75 23.33
C PHE A 75 -4.91 4.39 22.91
N GLN A 76 -4.23 3.31 23.29
CA GLN A 76 -4.57 1.96 22.88
C GLN A 76 -6.04 1.61 23.14
N SER A 77 -6.53 1.87 24.35
CA SER A 77 -7.91 1.54 24.73
C SER A 77 -8.96 2.26 23.86
N TYR A 78 -8.66 3.49 23.42
CA TYR A 78 -9.53 4.23 22.51
C TYR A 78 -9.49 3.63 21.11
N GLN A 79 -8.30 3.34 20.58
CA GLN A 79 -8.13 2.75 19.25
C GLN A 79 -8.79 1.37 19.16
N ASP A 80 -8.65 0.53 20.19
CA ASP A 80 -9.25 -0.80 20.21
C ASP A 80 -10.78 -0.76 20.36
N LYS A 81 -11.32 0.25 21.07
CA LYS A 81 -12.78 0.46 21.20
C LYS A 81 -13.39 0.98 19.90
N THR A 82 -12.78 2.00 19.30
CA THR A 82 -13.30 2.67 18.10
C THR A 82 -12.89 2.00 16.80
N LYS A 83 -11.90 1.10 16.85
CA LYS A 83 -11.25 0.48 15.68
C LYS A 83 -10.59 1.49 14.74
N LEU A 84 -10.29 2.69 15.23
CA LEU A 84 -9.60 3.76 14.50
C LEU A 84 -8.15 3.81 14.95
N TYR A 85 -7.22 3.50 14.05
CA TYR A 85 -5.81 3.36 14.38
C TYR A 85 -4.94 4.45 13.75
N ASP A 86 -3.78 4.65 14.36
CA ASP A 86 -2.71 5.46 13.80
C ASP A 86 -1.48 4.62 13.47
N CYS A 87 -0.81 4.97 12.39
CA CYS A 87 0.41 4.30 11.95
C CYS A 87 1.36 5.26 11.21
N LEU A 88 2.62 4.82 11.07
CA LEU A 88 3.55 5.38 10.10
C LEU A 88 3.62 4.44 8.90
N VAL A 89 3.37 4.98 7.71
CA VAL A 89 3.44 4.27 6.44
C VAL A 89 4.69 4.73 5.70
N TYR A 90 5.59 3.80 5.43
CA TYR A 90 6.86 4.06 4.76
C TYR A 90 6.70 3.80 3.27
N LEU A 91 6.71 4.88 2.50
CA LEU A 91 6.62 4.82 1.04
C LEU A 91 8.01 4.71 0.43
N THR A 92 8.07 4.08 -0.74
CA THR A 92 9.31 3.80 -1.47
C THR A 92 9.94 5.05 -2.07
N ARG A 93 9.13 5.98 -2.59
CA ARG A 93 9.59 7.22 -3.23
C ARG A 93 9.20 8.45 -2.41
N GLN A 94 10.04 9.47 -2.44
CA GLN A 94 9.77 10.75 -1.78
C GLN A 94 8.52 11.43 -2.36
N ARG A 95 8.36 11.34 -3.68
CA ARG A 95 7.24 11.92 -4.40
C ARG A 95 5.91 11.29 -3.98
N ASP A 96 5.89 9.98 -3.79
CA ASP A 96 4.71 9.24 -3.31
C ASP A 96 4.30 9.73 -1.92
N ALA A 97 5.27 10.01 -1.03
CA ALA A 97 5.00 10.59 0.28
C ALA A 97 4.45 12.02 0.22
N GLN A 98 4.95 12.84 -0.72
CA GLN A 98 4.41 14.17 -0.95
C GLN A 98 2.98 14.10 -1.50
N ASP A 99 2.73 13.21 -2.47
CA ASP A 99 1.42 13.00 -3.07
C ASP A 99 0.43 12.45 -2.03
N ALA A 100 0.85 11.50 -1.18
CA ALA A 100 0.02 11.00 -0.08
C ALA A 100 -0.46 12.12 0.84
N VAL A 101 0.47 12.98 1.30
CA VAL A 101 0.12 14.12 2.17
C VAL A 101 -0.77 15.13 1.45
N LYS A 102 -0.54 15.37 0.16
CA LYS A 102 -1.30 16.35 -0.62
C LYS A 102 -2.71 15.89 -0.96
N TYR A 103 -2.88 14.63 -1.38
CA TYR A 103 -4.11 14.14 -1.98
C TYR A 103 -4.92 13.22 -1.05
N LEU A 104 -4.27 12.52 -0.11
CA LEU A 104 -4.96 11.57 0.77
C LEU A 104 -5.30 12.17 2.14
N HIS A 105 -4.79 13.37 2.46
CA HIS A 105 -5.22 14.09 3.66
C HIS A 105 -6.72 14.42 3.53
N ARG A 106 -7.51 13.98 4.53
CA ARG A 106 -8.97 14.10 4.60
C ARG A 106 -9.73 13.31 3.54
N ASP A 107 -9.08 12.38 2.82
CA ASP A 107 -9.79 11.42 1.98
C ASP A 107 -10.69 10.54 2.86
N LYS A 108 -11.82 10.11 2.30
CA LYS A 108 -12.80 9.27 3.01
C LYS A 108 -12.44 7.79 2.84
N TYR A 109 -12.35 7.08 3.94
CA TYR A 109 -12.16 5.63 4.00
C TYR A 109 -13.19 5.01 4.95
N TYR A 110 -14.10 4.20 4.41
CA TYR A 110 -15.26 3.64 5.13
C TYR A 110 -16.03 4.67 5.98
N GLY A 111 -16.25 5.87 5.42
CA GLY A 111 -16.97 6.96 6.10
C GLY A 111 -16.12 7.84 7.01
N HIS A 112 -14.89 7.44 7.34
CA HIS A 112 -13.97 8.21 8.17
C HIS A 112 -13.01 9.06 7.33
N ARG A 113 -12.70 10.28 7.79
CA ARG A 113 -11.75 11.19 7.14
C ARG A 113 -10.35 10.93 7.68
N LEU A 114 -9.44 10.51 6.81
CA LEU A 114 -8.07 10.19 7.20
C LEU A 114 -7.27 11.46 7.52
N ASN A 115 -6.36 11.35 8.48
CA ASN A 115 -5.38 12.39 8.77
C ASN A 115 -4.01 11.96 8.26
N VAL A 116 -3.64 12.40 7.06
CA VAL A 116 -2.35 12.09 6.44
C VAL A 116 -1.40 13.29 6.57
N PHE A 117 -0.25 13.08 7.19
CA PHE A 117 0.76 14.13 7.46
C PHE A 117 2.20 13.61 7.24
N PRO A 118 3.21 14.48 7.09
CA PRO A 118 4.61 14.04 6.96
C PRO A 118 5.09 13.27 8.19
N GLY A 119 5.67 12.08 8.04
CA GLY A 119 6.05 11.22 9.17
C GLY A 119 7.30 11.67 9.94
N ARG A 120 8.13 12.55 9.36
CA ARG A 120 9.37 13.08 9.96
C ARG A 120 9.24 14.48 10.54
N LYS A 121 8.26 15.26 10.07
CA LYS A 121 8.07 16.66 10.46
C LYS A 121 6.79 16.77 11.27
N ARG A 122 6.88 17.35 12.46
CA ARG A 122 5.70 17.72 13.25
C ARG A 122 4.99 18.88 12.61
N LEU A 123 3.67 18.75 12.48
CA LEU A 123 2.77 19.84 12.15
C LEU A 123 1.97 20.22 13.40
N TYR A 124 1.64 21.49 13.52
CA TYR A 124 0.97 22.04 14.68
C TYR A 124 -0.35 22.69 14.25
N PHE A 125 -1.29 22.75 15.18
CA PHE A 125 -2.47 23.61 15.05
C PHE A 125 -2.05 25.05 15.32
N GLU A 126 -2.58 25.96 14.51
CA GLU A 126 -2.38 27.40 14.72
C GLU A 126 -3.44 27.90 15.70
N SER A 127 -3.02 28.59 16.78
CA SER A 127 -3.89 28.97 17.89
C SER A 127 -5.00 29.96 17.52
N ASP A 128 -4.81 30.69 16.43
CA ASP A 128 -5.78 31.64 15.87
C ASP A 128 -6.83 30.97 14.96
N LYS A 129 -6.66 29.69 14.60
CA LYS A 129 -7.55 28.94 13.70
C LYS A 129 -8.17 27.69 14.33
N ALA A 130 -7.66 27.27 15.49
CA ALA A 130 -8.04 26.02 16.12
C ALA A 130 -8.56 26.16 17.56
N VAL A 131 -9.41 25.22 17.95
CA VAL A 131 -10.00 25.06 19.29
C VAL A 131 -9.85 23.65 19.80
N THR A 132 -10.01 23.50 21.10
CA THR A 132 -10.25 22.23 21.75
C THR A 132 -11.70 22.10 22.19
N VAL A 133 -12.22 20.89 22.01
CA VAL A 133 -13.61 20.50 22.23
C VAL A 133 -13.62 19.33 23.19
N ARG A 134 -14.23 19.52 24.36
CA ARG A 134 -14.34 18.50 25.41
C ARG A 134 -15.56 17.62 25.23
N GLN A 135 -16.68 18.24 24.91
CA GLN A 135 -17.98 17.60 24.81
C GLN A 135 -18.88 18.46 23.93
N LEU A 136 -19.73 17.80 23.14
CA LEU A 136 -20.83 18.43 22.41
C LEU A 136 -22.13 17.72 22.85
N ALA A 137 -23.23 18.46 22.90
CA ALA A 137 -24.53 17.85 23.15
C ALA A 137 -24.81 16.76 22.10
N GLY A 138 -25.28 15.59 22.53
CA GLY A 138 -25.57 14.47 21.62
C GLY A 138 -24.35 13.70 21.09
N VAL A 139 -23.11 14.09 21.44
CA VAL A 139 -21.89 13.37 21.03
C VAL A 139 -21.22 12.75 22.24
N ALA A 140 -21.05 11.42 22.24
CA ALA A 140 -20.35 10.72 23.30
C ALA A 140 -18.85 11.06 23.28
N LYS A 141 -18.21 11.05 24.46
CA LYS A 141 -16.80 11.47 24.61
C LYS A 141 -15.84 10.65 23.74
N ASP A 142 -16.16 9.38 23.53
CA ASP A 142 -15.41 8.39 22.78
C ASP A 142 -15.88 8.23 21.32
N SER A 143 -16.83 9.04 20.86
CA SER A 143 -17.26 9.03 19.47
C SER A 143 -16.09 9.34 18.51
N PRO A 144 -16.15 8.81 17.27
CA PRO A 144 -15.21 9.15 16.20
C PRO A 144 -15.10 10.65 15.95
N LEU A 145 -13.99 11.08 15.35
CA LEU A 145 -13.75 12.48 15.01
C LEU A 145 -14.88 13.06 14.14
N GLU A 146 -15.42 12.27 13.21
CA GLU A 146 -16.47 12.69 12.29
C GLU A 146 -17.75 13.11 13.01
N SER A 147 -18.09 12.48 14.13
CA SER A 147 -19.27 12.85 14.92
C SER A 147 -19.10 14.25 15.53
N PHE A 148 -17.91 14.56 16.03
CA PHE A 148 -17.59 15.89 16.53
C PHE A 148 -17.61 16.92 15.42
N GLU A 149 -16.95 16.65 14.29
CA GLU A 149 -16.93 17.55 13.14
C GLU A 149 -18.34 17.84 12.64
N THR A 150 -19.14 16.81 12.42
CA THR A 150 -20.51 16.95 11.89
C THR A 150 -21.37 17.80 12.81
N GLU A 151 -21.29 17.57 14.11
CA GLU A 151 -22.11 18.33 15.07
C GLU A 151 -21.63 19.78 15.22
N LEU A 152 -20.32 20.01 15.21
CA LEU A 152 -19.76 21.37 15.18
C LEU A 152 -20.14 22.14 13.92
N GLU A 153 -20.08 21.50 12.76
CA GLU A 153 -20.48 22.11 11.50
C GLU A 153 -21.96 22.51 11.51
N LYS A 154 -22.84 21.71 12.14
CA LYS A 154 -24.26 22.06 12.32
C LYS A 154 -24.45 23.25 13.25
N ILE A 155 -23.83 23.23 14.43
CA ILE A 155 -23.98 24.28 15.45
C ILE A 155 -23.44 25.61 14.93
N THR A 156 -22.24 25.59 14.35
CA THR A 156 -21.51 26.82 14.00
C THR A 156 -21.79 27.32 12.59
N ALA A 157 -22.37 26.47 11.72
CA ALA A 157 -22.43 26.68 10.28
C ALA A 157 -21.06 26.91 9.62
N GLN A 158 -19.96 26.55 10.30
CA GLN A 158 -18.58 26.70 9.80
C GLN A 158 -17.99 25.34 9.49
N ARG A 159 -17.37 25.22 8.31
CA ARG A 159 -16.70 24.00 7.86
C ARG A 159 -15.44 23.74 8.68
N VAL A 160 -15.27 22.49 9.11
CA VAL A 160 -14.03 22.01 9.73
C VAL A 160 -13.05 21.56 8.65
N VAL A 161 -11.83 22.10 8.70
CA VAL A 161 -10.75 21.72 7.77
C VAL A 161 -10.05 20.45 8.24
N CYS A 162 -9.71 20.39 9.53
CA CYS A 162 -9.01 19.27 10.13
C CYS A 162 -9.47 19.07 11.57
N SER A 163 -9.51 17.83 12.03
CA SER A 163 -9.61 17.52 13.45
C SER A 163 -8.60 16.45 13.84
N ALA A 164 -8.16 16.43 15.09
CA ALA A 164 -7.28 15.39 15.62
C ALA A 164 -7.62 15.09 17.08
N ARG A 165 -7.39 13.84 17.48
CA ARG A 165 -7.55 13.42 18.87
C ARG A 165 -6.21 12.93 19.42
N ASN A 166 -5.59 13.78 20.24
CA ASN A 166 -4.32 13.48 20.92
C ASN A 166 -4.49 13.23 22.42
N SER A 167 -5.65 13.55 22.99
CA SER A 167 -6.06 13.18 24.35
C SER A 167 -7.43 12.47 24.32
N LYS A 168 -7.69 11.56 25.27
CA LYS A 168 -8.99 10.87 25.33
C LYS A 168 -10.15 11.83 25.62
N GLU A 169 -9.84 12.98 26.21
CA GLU A 169 -10.81 13.93 26.73
C GLU A 169 -11.09 15.09 25.76
N HIS A 170 -10.22 15.29 24.77
CA HIS A 170 -10.21 16.50 23.98
C HIS A 170 -10.04 16.18 22.50
N VAL A 171 -10.89 16.78 21.67
CA VAL A 171 -10.75 16.83 20.22
C VAL A 171 -10.23 18.22 19.84
N LEU A 172 -9.21 18.26 18.99
CA LEU A 172 -8.69 19.49 18.40
C LEU A 172 -9.37 19.67 17.06
N VAL A 173 -9.84 20.89 16.78
CA VAL A 173 -10.60 21.23 15.58
C VAL A 173 -10.04 22.51 14.98
N ASP A 174 -9.78 22.48 13.68
CA ASP A 174 -9.22 23.58 12.91
C ASP A 174 -10.24 24.04 11.84
N PHE A 175 -10.59 25.32 11.88
CA PHE A 175 -11.50 25.95 10.91
C PHE A 175 -10.77 26.51 9.68
N GLY A 176 -9.43 26.48 9.68
CA GLY A 176 -8.54 26.94 8.61
C GLY A 176 -8.41 28.45 8.48
N ASP A 177 -9.28 29.21 9.14
CA ASP A 177 -9.37 30.66 9.03
C ASP A 177 -9.76 31.29 10.39
N ALA A 178 -9.11 32.40 10.73
CA ALA A 178 -9.29 33.04 12.03
C ALA A 178 -10.66 33.70 12.18
N GLU A 179 -11.24 34.24 11.10
CA GLU A 179 -12.58 34.83 11.12
C GLU A 179 -13.64 33.74 11.29
N LYS A 180 -13.49 32.61 10.60
CA LYS A 180 -14.37 31.44 10.78
C LYS A 180 -14.32 30.92 12.21
N LEU A 181 -13.13 30.85 12.80
CA LEU A 181 -12.99 30.51 14.20
C LEU A 181 -13.75 31.51 15.10
N GLN A 182 -13.62 32.82 14.87
CA GLN A 182 -14.34 33.82 15.67
C GLN A 182 -15.86 33.66 15.56
N GLN A 183 -16.37 33.39 14.36
CA GLN A 183 -17.79 33.14 14.14
C GLN A 183 -18.25 31.88 14.87
N ALA A 184 -17.49 30.79 14.76
CA ALA A 184 -17.77 29.54 15.47
C ALA A 184 -17.81 29.73 17.00
N LEU A 185 -16.85 30.46 17.57
CA LEU A 185 -16.81 30.78 19.00
C LEU A 185 -18.05 31.59 19.44
N LYS A 186 -18.46 32.58 18.64
CA LYS A 186 -19.62 33.42 18.96
C LYS A 186 -20.93 32.64 18.95
N VAL A 187 -21.09 31.67 18.05
CA VAL A 187 -22.31 30.86 17.95
C VAL A 187 -22.31 29.76 19.02
N ALA A 188 -21.24 28.96 19.11
CA ALA A 188 -21.19 27.83 20.05
C ALA A 188 -21.32 28.27 21.52
N ASN A 189 -20.72 29.40 21.90
CA ASN A 189 -20.81 29.89 23.27
C ASN A 189 -22.21 30.44 23.63
N LYS A 190 -23.04 30.81 22.64
CA LYS A 190 -24.45 31.15 22.88
C LYS A 190 -25.29 29.90 23.17
N ASP A 191 -24.98 28.79 22.51
CA ASP A 191 -25.67 27.50 22.67
C ASP A 191 -25.10 26.67 23.83
N THR A 192 -24.47 27.29 24.82
CA THR A 192 -23.82 26.64 25.99
C THR A 192 -22.75 25.60 25.65
N THR A 193 -22.32 25.55 24.39
CA THR A 193 -21.26 24.66 23.91
C THR A 193 -19.93 25.38 24.01
N PHE A 194 -19.19 25.11 25.08
CA PHE A 194 -17.93 25.80 25.34
C PHE A 194 -16.81 25.24 24.44
N LEU A 195 -16.42 26.06 23.47
CA LEU A 195 -15.21 25.86 22.67
C LEU A 195 -14.06 26.63 23.32
N PHE A 196 -12.95 25.95 23.59
CA PHE A 196 -11.78 26.57 24.23
C PHE A 196 -10.70 26.81 23.19
N ARG A 197 -10.17 28.03 23.12
CA ARG A 197 -8.98 28.28 22.28
C ARG A 197 -7.80 27.48 22.80
N ILE A 198 -6.96 27.00 21.89
CA ILE A 198 -5.68 26.42 22.27
C ILE A 198 -4.70 27.56 22.57
N SER A 199 -3.95 27.44 23.67
CA SER A 199 -2.99 28.45 24.13
C SER A 199 -1.55 28.18 23.69
N THR A 200 -1.29 26.99 23.14
CA THR A 200 0.03 26.50 22.77
C THR A 200 -0.03 25.76 21.45
N ASP A 201 1.13 25.59 20.81
CA ASP A 201 1.26 24.80 19.59
C ASP A 201 1.03 23.32 19.90
N VAL A 202 -0.20 22.86 19.65
CA VAL A 202 -0.55 21.44 19.80
C VAL A 202 -0.26 20.70 18.51
N CYS A 203 0.41 19.56 18.57
CA CYS A 203 0.71 18.75 17.38
C CYS A 203 -0.57 18.25 16.69
N ARG A 204 -0.58 18.15 15.35
CA ARG A 204 -1.65 17.48 14.60
C ARG A 204 -1.52 15.95 14.62
N GLN A 205 -0.30 15.46 14.83
CA GLN A 205 0.04 14.04 14.87
C GLN A 205 0.24 13.57 16.30
N ARG A 206 -0.24 12.37 16.65
CA ARG A 206 0.06 11.76 17.96
C ARG A 206 1.55 11.41 18.12
N PHE A 207 2.22 11.07 17.01
CA PHE A 207 3.64 10.78 16.99
C PHE A 207 4.24 10.97 15.59
N VAL A 208 5.55 11.20 15.56
CA VAL A 208 6.40 11.17 14.36
C VAL A 208 7.47 10.08 14.49
N GLU A 209 8.17 9.76 13.40
CA GLU A 209 9.21 8.72 13.35
C GLU A 209 10.24 8.87 14.48
N GLN A 210 10.66 10.10 14.79
CA GLN A 210 11.62 10.39 15.85
C GLN A 210 11.16 9.90 17.22
N ASP A 211 9.87 10.07 17.56
CA ASP A 211 9.30 9.70 18.87
C ASP A 211 9.30 8.19 19.10
N VAL A 212 9.21 7.43 18.00
CA VAL A 212 9.07 5.99 18.01
C VAL A 212 10.29 5.27 17.44
N ARG A 213 11.38 6.00 17.14
CA ARG A 213 12.60 5.44 16.52
C ARG A 213 13.16 4.26 17.32
N GLY A 214 13.23 4.39 18.64
CA GLY A 214 13.66 3.30 19.53
C GLY A 214 12.74 2.08 19.49
N LYS A 215 11.42 2.29 19.37
CA LYS A 215 10.43 1.21 19.25
C LYS A 215 10.51 0.52 17.89
N ILE A 216 10.73 1.28 16.82
CA ILE A 216 10.93 0.76 15.47
C ILE A 216 12.20 -0.12 15.44
N LYS A 217 13.33 0.35 16.01
CA LYS A 217 14.58 -0.43 16.10
C LYS A 217 14.43 -1.77 16.83
N ARG A 218 13.65 -1.79 17.93
CA ARG A 218 13.43 -3.01 18.72
C ARG A 218 12.43 -3.98 18.09
N ASN A 219 11.61 -3.50 17.16
CA ASN A 219 10.59 -4.31 16.52
C ASN A 219 11.24 -5.19 15.43
N LYS A 220 11.75 -6.36 15.83
CA LYS A 220 12.27 -7.40 14.90
C LYS A 220 11.22 -7.88 13.89
N GLY A 221 9.93 -7.60 14.14
CA GLY A 221 8.79 -7.95 13.30
C GLY A 221 8.26 -6.78 12.45
N LEU A 222 9.13 -5.91 11.95
CA LEU A 222 8.77 -5.06 10.82
C LEU A 222 8.24 -5.99 9.71
N ARG A 223 6.91 -6.04 9.53
CA ARG A 223 6.28 -6.86 8.49
C ARG A 223 6.67 -6.23 7.16
N LEU A 224 7.64 -6.88 6.54
CA LEU A 224 8.62 -6.21 5.68
C LEU A 224 8.31 -6.40 4.21
N LEU A 225 7.10 -6.69 3.77
CA LEU A 225 6.73 -6.76 2.35
C LEU A 225 5.23 -6.49 2.19
N PRO A 226 4.79 -5.57 1.32
CA PRO A 226 3.44 -5.62 0.77
C PRO A 226 3.21 -7.00 0.13
N ASN A 227 1.97 -7.49 0.09
CA ASN A 227 1.66 -8.75 -0.58
C ASN A 227 2.24 -8.72 -2.01
N PHE A 228 2.87 -9.82 -2.45
CA PHE A 228 3.49 -9.95 -3.77
C PHE A 228 2.52 -9.55 -4.90
N THR A 229 1.24 -9.90 -4.77
CA THR A 229 0.19 -9.51 -5.72
C THR A 229 0.04 -7.99 -5.84
N LEU A 230 0.09 -7.27 -4.72
CA LEU A 230 0.01 -5.80 -4.69
C LEU A 230 1.25 -5.15 -5.30
N GLN A 231 2.43 -5.71 -4.99
CA GLN A 231 3.68 -5.27 -5.59
C GLN A 231 3.60 -5.43 -7.12
N ARG A 232 3.24 -6.63 -7.59
CA ARG A 232 3.14 -6.96 -9.01
C ARG A 232 2.12 -6.09 -9.75
N ALA A 233 0.93 -5.88 -9.18
CA ALA A 233 -0.07 -5.00 -9.76
C ALA A 233 0.45 -3.57 -9.94
N LEU A 234 1.10 -3.02 -8.91
CA LEU A 234 1.70 -1.68 -8.98
C LEU A 234 2.88 -1.62 -9.97
N TYR A 235 3.69 -2.67 -10.05
CA TYR A 235 4.76 -2.82 -11.06
C TYR A 235 4.23 -2.76 -12.49
N GLU A 236 3.10 -3.42 -12.72
CA GLU A 236 2.47 -3.55 -14.03
C GLU A 236 1.55 -2.36 -14.35
N GLY A 237 1.47 -1.35 -13.47
CA GLY A 237 0.59 -0.19 -13.65
C GLY A 237 -0.90 -0.52 -13.52
N LYS A 238 -1.23 -1.68 -12.95
CA LYS A 238 -2.60 -2.15 -12.74
C LYS A 238 -3.19 -1.49 -11.50
N SER A 239 -4.44 -1.06 -11.61
CA SER A 239 -5.21 -0.56 -10.47
C SER A 239 -5.81 -1.73 -9.70
N ILE A 240 -5.77 -1.63 -8.38
CA ILE A 240 -6.40 -2.58 -7.46
C ILE A 240 -7.48 -1.84 -6.67
N ASP A 241 -8.51 -2.55 -6.24
CA ASP A 241 -9.51 -1.99 -5.34
C ASP A 241 -9.07 -2.08 -3.86
N ASP A 242 -9.89 -1.53 -2.97
CA ASP A 242 -9.66 -1.54 -1.52
C ASP A 242 -9.77 -2.95 -0.90
N HIS A 243 -10.24 -3.93 -1.68
CA HIS A 243 -10.32 -5.35 -1.32
C HIS A 243 -9.12 -6.16 -1.83
N GLY A 244 -8.24 -5.54 -2.61
CA GLY A 244 -7.08 -6.18 -3.23
C GLY A 244 -7.40 -6.95 -4.51
N ALA A 245 -8.61 -6.82 -5.06
CA ALA A 245 -8.97 -7.35 -6.37
C ALA A 245 -8.42 -6.44 -7.47
N LEU A 246 -7.96 -7.04 -8.57
CA LEU A 246 -7.55 -6.30 -9.76
C LEU A 246 -8.78 -5.69 -10.42
N LEU A 247 -8.75 -4.38 -10.67
CA LEU A 247 -9.85 -3.66 -11.34
C LEU A 247 -9.92 -3.92 -12.86
N TYR A 248 -9.10 -4.84 -13.38
CA TYR A 248 -9.09 -5.24 -14.77
C TYR A 248 -9.13 -6.78 -14.85
N GLU A 249 -10.19 -7.31 -15.45
CA GLU A 249 -10.28 -8.74 -15.78
C GLU A 249 -9.38 -9.04 -16.98
N PRO A 250 -8.51 -10.07 -16.92
CA PRO A 250 -7.84 -10.56 -18.11
C PRO A 250 -8.92 -10.99 -19.10
N SER A 251 -8.82 -10.50 -20.35
CA SER A 251 -9.72 -10.95 -21.42
C SER A 251 -9.65 -12.49 -21.50
N PRO A 252 -10.76 -13.20 -21.28
CA PRO A 252 -10.74 -14.64 -21.31
C PRO A 252 -10.62 -15.07 -22.76
N ARG A 253 -9.40 -15.40 -23.21
CA ARG A 253 -9.27 -16.42 -24.25
C ARG A 253 -9.76 -17.72 -23.61
N ALA A 254 -10.93 -18.17 -24.07
CA ALA A 254 -11.61 -19.39 -23.65
C ALA A 254 -10.86 -20.67 -24.09
N GLY A 255 -9.57 -20.79 -23.74
CA GLY A 255 -8.76 -21.99 -23.89
C GLY A 255 -8.69 -22.77 -22.58
N SER A 256 -8.59 -24.09 -22.67
CA SER A 256 -8.29 -24.96 -21.53
C SER A 256 -6.87 -24.67 -20.99
N ASN A 257 -6.57 -25.01 -19.73
CA ASN A 257 -5.21 -24.84 -19.19
C ASN A 257 -4.16 -25.54 -20.08
N LEU A 258 -4.55 -26.67 -20.67
CA LEU A 258 -3.72 -27.48 -21.54
C LEU A 258 -3.28 -26.73 -22.81
N ASP A 259 -4.13 -25.86 -23.35
CA ASP A 259 -3.81 -25.11 -24.58
C ASP A 259 -2.65 -24.14 -24.36
N TYR A 260 -2.65 -23.42 -23.22
CA TYR A 260 -1.57 -22.50 -22.86
C TYR A 260 -0.26 -23.25 -22.57
N VAL A 261 -0.32 -24.39 -21.89
CA VAL A 261 0.85 -25.22 -21.63
C VAL A 261 1.43 -25.78 -22.93
N GLN A 262 0.59 -26.28 -23.84
CA GLN A 262 1.02 -26.77 -25.15
C GLN A 262 1.67 -25.66 -25.99
N GLU A 263 1.11 -24.44 -25.96
CA GLU A 263 1.67 -23.29 -26.69
C GLU A 263 3.04 -22.88 -26.12
N ALA A 264 3.17 -22.83 -24.80
CA ALA A 264 4.45 -22.54 -24.15
C ALA A 264 5.51 -23.63 -24.41
N MET A 265 5.11 -24.91 -24.39
CA MET A 265 5.99 -26.01 -24.75
C MET A 265 6.40 -25.96 -26.23
N GLY A 266 5.50 -25.52 -27.11
CA GLY A 266 5.83 -25.21 -28.50
C GLY A 266 6.91 -24.15 -28.61
N LYS A 267 6.78 -23.05 -27.86
CA LYS A 267 7.78 -21.97 -27.86
C LYS A 267 9.13 -22.39 -27.28
N ILE A 268 9.13 -23.22 -26.24
CA ILE A 268 10.37 -23.78 -25.69
C ILE A 268 11.11 -24.63 -26.73
N ARG A 269 10.39 -25.44 -27.52
CA ARG A 269 11.00 -26.24 -28.60
C ARG A 269 11.60 -25.34 -29.68
N GLU A 270 10.86 -24.32 -30.12
CA GLU A 270 11.33 -23.35 -31.12
C GLU A 270 12.63 -22.64 -30.64
N LEU A 271 12.63 -22.12 -29.42
CA LEU A 271 13.81 -21.46 -28.84
C LEU A 271 14.98 -22.43 -28.61
N ALA A 272 14.70 -23.68 -28.28
CA ALA A 272 15.72 -24.71 -28.14
C ALA A 272 16.39 -24.99 -29.49
N ASP A 273 15.61 -25.12 -30.56
CA ASP A 273 16.11 -25.35 -31.91
C ASP A 273 16.96 -24.17 -32.40
N GLU A 274 16.48 -22.93 -32.22
CA GLU A 274 17.23 -21.70 -32.54
C GLU A 274 18.60 -21.64 -31.84
N ARG A 275 18.64 -22.07 -30.57
CA ARG A 275 19.85 -22.05 -29.74
C ARG A 275 20.67 -23.34 -29.84
N ARG A 276 20.23 -24.31 -30.64
CA ARG A 276 20.82 -25.65 -30.76
C ARG A 276 20.94 -26.37 -29.40
N LEU A 277 19.93 -26.24 -28.57
CA LEU A 277 19.81 -26.82 -27.23
C LEU A 277 18.93 -28.07 -27.25
N SER A 278 19.22 -29.05 -26.38
CA SER A 278 18.46 -30.31 -26.34
C SER A 278 17.19 -30.19 -25.50
N VAL A 279 16.02 -30.32 -26.12
CA VAL A 279 14.73 -30.35 -25.41
C VAL A 279 14.66 -31.50 -24.40
N ALA A 280 15.22 -32.67 -24.73
CA ALA A 280 15.26 -33.81 -23.81
C ALA A 280 16.11 -33.50 -22.56
N PHE A 281 17.26 -32.83 -22.74
CA PHE A 281 18.08 -32.40 -21.62
C PHE A 281 17.39 -31.31 -20.79
N HIS A 282 16.71 -30.38 -21.45
CA HIS A 282 15.87 -29.38 -20.79
C HIS A 282 14.83 -30.04 -19.89
N VAL A 283 13.98 -30.93 -20.41
CA VAL A 283 12.95 -31.63 -19.60
C VAL A 283 13.58 -32.42 -18.44
N SER A 284 14.77 -32.99 -18.62
CA SER A 284 15.49 -33.66 -17.51
C SER A 284 15.96 -32.70 -16.40
N MET A 285 16.27 -31.44 -16.74
CA MET A 285 16.63 -30.40 -15.77
C MET A 285 15.41 -29.81 -15.05
N PHE A 286 14.23 -29.92 -15.65
CA PHE A 286 12.95 -29.39 -15.17
C PHE A 286 11.91 -30.51 -15.13
N PRO A 287 12.04 -31.48 -14.22
CA PRO A 287 11.16 -32.65 -14.18
C PRO A 287 9.70 -32.30 -13.91
N ASP A 288 9.45 -31.16 -13.24
CA ASP A 288 8.11 -30.66 -12.92
C ASP A 288 7.65 -29.56 -13.89
N LEU A 289 8.24 -29.47 -15.09
CA LEU A 289 7.95 -28.40 -16.07
C LEU A 289 6.45 -28.27 -16.38
N ASP A 290 5.77 -29.38 -16.63
CA ASP A 290 4.33 -29.36 -16.93
C ASP A 290 3.49 -28.88 -15.73
N GLU A 291 3.87 -29.26 -14.50
CA GLU A 291 3.23 -28.78 -13.28
C GLU A 291 3.51 -27.29 -13.04
N GLU A 292 4.74 -26.83 -13.34
CA GLU A 292 5.13 -25.42 -13.23
C GLU A 292 4.37 -24.54 -14.22
N LEU A 293 4.27 -24.96 -15.48
CA LEU A 293 3.51 -24.28 -16.53
C LEU A 293 2.01 -24.26 -16.18
N THR A 294 1.45 -25.39 -15.75
CA THR A 294 0.04 -25.48 -15.33
C THR A 294 -0.24 -24.57 -14.13
N ALA A 295 0.64 -24.56 -13.13
CA ALA A 295 0.50 -23.72 -11.95
C ALA A 295 0.55 -22.23 -12.30
N VAL A 296 1.32 -21.81 -13.32
CA VAL A 296 1.30 -20.43 -13.81
C VAL A 296 -0.05 -20.06 -14.41
N VAL A 297 -0.64 -20.93 -15.25
CA VAL A 297 -1.97 -20.70 -15.83
C VAL A 297 -3.04 -20.63 -14.74
N GLU A 298 -3.00 -21.56 -13.78
CA GLU A 298 -3.97 -21.61 -12.69
C GLU A 298 -3.83 -20.47 -11.70
N THR A 299 -2.60 -20.02 -11.43
CA THR A 299 -2.34 -18.85 -10.59
C THR A 299 -2.91 -17.59 -11.24
N ALA A 300 -2.78 -17.44 -12.56
CA ALA A 300 -3.39 -16.32 -13.28
C ALA A 300 -4.93 -16.34 -13.23
N ARG A 301 -5.53 -17.52 -13.03
CA ARG A 301 -6.97 -17.72 -12.81
C ARG A 301 -7.38 -17.65 -11.33
N GLY A 302 -6.45 -17.32 -10.43
CA GLY A 302 -6.73 -17.13 -9.00
C GLY A 302 -6.67 -18.39 -8.13
N ASN A 303 -6.07 -19.49 -8.61
CA ASN A 303 -5.90 -20.70 -7.79
C ASN A 303 -4.80 -20.51 -6.74
N LEU A 304 -5.20 -20.40 -5.47
CA LEU A 304 -4.30 -20.22 -4.33
C LEU A 304 -3.39 -21.43 -4.05
N ASN A 305 -3.82 -22.65 -4.41
CA ASN A 305 -3.00 -23.85 -4.23
C ASN A 305 -1.85 -23.88 -5.25
N ALA A 306 -2.12 -23.49 -6.50
CA ALA A 306 -1.11 -23.30 -7.52
C ALA A 306 -0.12 -22.18 -7.14
N GLU A 307 -0.63 -21.10 -6.53
CA GLU A 307 0.22 -20.03 -6.01
C GLU A 307 1.13 -20.53 -4.88
N SER A 308 0.60 -21.33 -3.95
CA SER A 308 1.39 -21.95 -2.88
C SER A 308 2.47 -22.86 -3.45
N PHE A 309 2.14 -23.68 -4.46
CA PHE A 309 3.08 -24.53 -5.16
C PHE A 309 4.25 -23.71 -5.74
N LEU A 310 3.97 -22.67 -6.53
CA LEU A 310 5.02 -21.82 -7.14
C LEU A 310 5.91 -21.12 -6.09
N ARG A 311 5.36 -20.77 -4.92
CA ARG A 311 6.12 -20.16 -3.81
C ARG A 311 7.04 -21.16 -3.11
N THR A 312 6.59 -22.41 -2.98
CA THR A 312 7.37 -23.48 -2.35
C THR A 312 8.28 -24.20 -3.33
N TYR A 313 8.04 -24.07 -4.64
CA TYR A 313 8.77 -24.76 -5.68
C TYR A 313 10.25 -24.33 -5.68
N ARG A 314 11.12 -25.32 -5.50
CA ARG A 314 12.56 -25.17 -5.53
C ARG A 314 13.07 -25.90 -6.77
N ALA A 315 13.11 -25.19 -7.89
CA ALA A 315 13.62 -25.76 -9.12
C ALA A 315 15.02 -26.39 -8.89
N PRO A 316 15.30 -27.61 -9.38
CA PRO A 316 16.51 -28.35 -9.07
C PRO A 316 17.82 -27.58 -9.31
N TRP A 317 17.86 -26.75 -10.35
CA TRP A 317 19.01 -25.90 -10.68
C TRP A 317 19.26 -24.76 -9.66
N ARG A 318 18.24 -24.30 -8.93
CA ARG A 318 18.38 -23.26 -7.89
C ARG A 318 19.10 -23.76 -6.64
N VAL A 319 19.17 -25.08 -6.45
CA VAL A 319 19.97 -25.69 -5.37
C VAL A 319 21.45 -25.71 -5.76
N LYS A 320 21.76 -25.71 -7.06
CA LYS A 320 23.12 -25.81 -7.63
C LYS A 320 23.78 -24.46 -7.96
N GLN A 321 23.21 -23.31 -7.53
CA GLN A 321 23.54 -21.90 -7.84
C GLN A 321 24.99 -21.51 -8.25
N LYS A 322 26.04 -22.23 -7.84
CA LYS A 322 27.46 -21.97 -8.14
C LYS A 322 28.20 -23.08 -8.90
N GLN A 323 27.49 -24.09 -9.39
CA GLN A 323 28.07 -25.28 -10.02
C GLN A 323 27.48 -25.59 -11.41
N LEU A 324 26.65 -24.71 -11.97
CA LEU A 324 26.08 -24.93 -13.31
C LEU A 324 27.14 -24.69 -14.38
N THR A 325 27.28 -25.66 -15.27
CA THR A 325 28.02 -25.55 -16.53
C THR A 325 27.38 -24.50 -17.45
N LEU A 326 28.14 -24.00 -18.42
CA LEU A 326 27.63 -23.06 -19.42
C LEU A 326 26.40 -23.59 -20.16
N LEU A 327 26.40 -24.89 -20.48
CA LEU A 327 25.26 -25.56 -21.14
C LEU A 327 24.03 -25.57 -20.22
N GLU A 328 24.18 -25.93 -18.95
CA GLU A 328 23.06 -25.89 -17.98
C GLU A 328 22.53 -24.46 -17.78
N GLN A 329 23.38 -23.43 -17.82
CA GLN A 329 22.95 -22.03 -17.76
C GLN A 329 22.08 -21.66 -18.97
N GLN A 330 22.47 -22.05 -20.18
CA GLN A 330 21.67 -21.81 -21.39
C GLN A 330 20.30 -22.50 -21.32
N HIS A 331 20.22 -23.67 -20.69
CA HIS A 331 18.96 -24.36 -20.45
C HIS A 331 18.08 -23.70 -19.37
N VAL A 332 18.69 -23.01 -18.39
CA VAL A 332 17.97 -22.17 -17.42
C VAL A 332 17.41 -20.91 -18.07
N GLU A 333 18.17 -20.29 -18.98
CA GLU A 333 17.69 -19.14 -19.77
C GLU A 333 16.54 -19.55 -20.68
N LEU A 334 16.67 -20.69 -21.37
CA LEU A 334 15.59 -21.28 -22.17
C LEU A 334 14.30 -21.49 -21.35
N HIS A 335 14.43 -22.02 -20.12
CA HIS A 335 13.30 -22.17 -19.20
C HIS A 335 12.65 -20.83 -18.87
N HIS A 336 13.48 -19.84 -18.52
CA HIS A 336 13.00 -18.51 -18.18
C HIS A 336 12.20 -17.88 -19.32
N ASP A 337 12.69 -18.00 -20.56
CA ASP A 337 12.03 -17.46 -21.74
C ASP A 337 10.70 -18.17 -22.04
N GLY A 338 10.63 -19.49 -21.84
CA GLY A 338 9.38 -20.25 -21.94
C GLY A 338 8.34 -19.83 -20.91
N MET A 339 8.77 -19.65 -19.66
CA MET A 339 7.90 -19.18 -18.57
C MET A 339 7.42 -17.74 -18.79
N GLU A 340 8.28 -16.87 -19.31
CA GLU A 340 7.91 -15.49 -19.68
C GLU A 340 6.95 -15.45 -20.87
N TYR A 341 7.15 -16.32 -21.88
CA TYR A 341 6.19 -16.46 -22.98
C TYR A 341 4.82 -16.89 -22.47
N LEU A 342 4.77 -17.93 -21.63
CA LEU A 342 3.52 -18.41 -21.03
C LEU A 342 2.79 -17.29 -20.27
N ARG A 343 3.52 -16.53 -19.45
CA ARG A 343 2.96 -15.37 -18.75
C ARG A 343 2.35 -14.36 -19.71
N ARG A 344 3.04 -14.01 -20.80
CA ARG A 344 2.54 -13.05 -21.79
C ARG A 344 1.22 -13.50 -22.44
N ILE A 345 1.11 -14.79 -22.79
CA ILE A 345 -0.10 -15.31 -23.45
C ILE A 345 -1.26 -15.48 -22.46
N VAL A 346 -0.99 -15.92 -21.23
CA VAL A 346 -2.01 -16.07 -20.17
C VAL A 346 -2.51 -14.70 -19.69
N GLU A 347 -1.64 -13.68 -19.70
CA GLU A 347 -1.95 -12.33 -19.23
C GLU A 347 -2.53 -11.42 -20.32
N GLY A 348 -2.81 -11.96 -21.52
CA GLY A 348 -3.48 -11.25 -22.60
C GLY A 348 -2.68 -10.08 -23.17
N ILE A 349 -1.34 -10.13 -23.12
CA ILE A 349 -0.51 -9.12 -23.80
C ILE A 349 -0.64 -9.36 -25.30
N ASN A 350 -1.53 -8.59 -25.91
CA ASN A 350 -1.99 -8.78 -27.27
C ASN A 350 -0.85 -8.61 -28.27
N TYR A 351 -0.33 -9.72 -28.81
CA TYR A 351 0.76 -9.75 -29.79
C TYR A 351 0.44 -8.93 -31.05
N GLU A 352 -0.84 -8.77 -31.37
CA GLU A 352 -1.35 -7.90 -32.44
C GLU A 352 -1.03 -6.41 -32.21
N GLN A 353 -1.07 -5.92 -30.97
CA GLN A 353 -0.73 -4.52 -30.68
C GLN A 353 0.78 -4.25 -30.75
N ILE A 354 1.61 -5.24 -30.42
CA ILE A 354 3.06 -5.15 -30.55
C ILE A 354 3.47 -5.21 -32.02
N ARG A 355 2.84 -6.08 -32.81
CA ARG A 355 3.08 -6.17 -34.26
C ARG A 355 2.63 -4.92 -35.02
N LEU A 356 1.52 -4.28 -34.60
CA LEU A 356 1.08 -2.99 -35.15
C LEU A 356 1.97 -1.81 -34.71
N LEU A 357 2.56 -1.87 -33.51
CA LEU A 357 3.57 -0.90 -33.08
C LEU A 357 4.88 -1.08 -33.85
N GLU A 358 5.34 -2.31 -34.08
CA GLU A 358 6.56 -2.57 -34.87
C GLU A 358 6.37 -2.29 -36.38
N ALA A 359 5.15 -2.42 -36.90
CA ALA A 359 4.81 -2.04 -38.26
C ALA A 359 4.59 -0.53 -38.46
N SER A 360 4.36 0.23 -37.39
CA SER A 360 4.24 1.71 -37.45
C SER A 360 5.58 2.45 -37.21
N PHE A 361 6.66 1.70 -36.99
CA PHE A 361 8.04 2.20 -36.92
C PHE A 361 8.93 1.73 -38.08
N LYS A 362 8.32 1.26 -39.19
CA LYS A 362 8.93 1.17 -40.52
C LYS A 362 8.15 2.05 -41.48
#